data_AF-A0A3P6S336-F1
#
_entry.id   AF-A0A3P6S336-F1
#
_cell.length_a   1.000
_cell.length_b   1.000
_cell.length_c   1.000
_cell.angle_alpha   90.00
_cell.angle_beta   90.00
_cell.angle_gamma   90.00
#
_symmetry.space_group_name_H-M   'P 1'
#
loop_
_entity.id
_entity.type
_entity.pdbx_description
1 polymer ?
#
loop_
_entity_poly.entity_id
_entity_poly.type
_entity_poly.pdbx_seq_one_letter_code
_entity_poly.pdbx_strand_id
1 'polypeptide(L)'
;MVQVSSDLNALANLEDAFLATNSSDREVLVNSYTPAVLLPRDTATYFHYEGSLTTPPCTEGVNWIVMAEPKYVQPDELKFLRQHLTTEGKVLSFNWRPTQPVNDRTVYLNR
;
A
#
# COMPACT_ATOMS: atom_id res chain seq x y z
N MET A 1 -3.62 -3.47 -5.80
CA MET A 1 -2.67 -2.61 -6.55
C MET A 1 -3.21 -1.19 -6.59
N VAL A 2 -2.37 -0.17 -6.44
CA VAL A 2 -2.78 1.25 -6.52
C VAL A 2 -2.47 1.76 -7.92
N GLN A 3 -3.42 2.43 -8.57
CA GLN A 3 -3.29 2.99 -9.92
C GLN A 3 -3.73 4.46 -9.96
N VAL A 4 -3.25 5.20 -10.95
CA VAL A 4 -3.60 6.62 -11.10
C VAL A 4 -4.88 6.77 -11.92
N SER A 5 -5.83 7.55 -11.42
CA SER A 5 -7.03 7.99 -12.15
C SER A 5 -7.45 9.39 -11.69
N SER A 6 -8.20 10.11 -12.53
CA SER A 6 -8.66 11.49 -12.26
C SER A 6 -9.86 11.58 -11.31
N ASP A 7 -10.56 10.47 -11.05
CA ASP A 7 -11.96 10.56 -10.62
C ASP A 7 -12.20 10.29 -9.12
N LEU A 8 -11.16 10.04 -8.32
CA LEU A 8 -11.30 9.58 -6.93
C LEU A 8 -10.20 10.14 -6.01
N ASN A 9 -10.61 10.85 -4.94
CA ASN A 9 -9.73 11.26 -3.85
C ASN A 9 -9.77 10.19 -2.74
N ALA A 10 -8.85 9.23 -2.78
CA ALA A 10 -8.88 8.04 -1.91
C ALA A 10 -8.21 8.26 -0.54
N LEU A 11 -7.35 9.28 -0.43
CA LEU A 11 -6.53 9.64 0.71
C LEU A 11 -6.92 11.00 1.31
N ALA A 12 -8.02 11.61 0.88
CA ALA A 12 -8.49 12.94 1.32
C ALA A 12 -8.36 13.20 2.83
N ASN A 13 -8.65 12.19 3.65
CA ASN A 13 -8.67 12.31 5.12
C ASN A 13 -7.34 11.92 5.79
N LEU A 14 -6.30 11.66 5.00
CA LEU A 14 -4.97 11.29 5.47
C LEU A 14 -3.89 12.28 5.00
N GLU A 15 -4.21 13.22 4.12
CA GLU A 15 -3.24 14.17 3.57
C GLU A 15 -2.48 14.92 4.66
N ASP A 16 -3.20 15.56 5.60
CA ASP A 16 -2.60 16.26 6.73
C ASP A 16 -1.70 15.34 7.57
N ALA A 17 -2.10 14.08 7.75
CA ALA A 17 -1.32 13.11 8.51
C ALA A 17 -0.02 12.75 7.80
N PHE A 18 -0.05 12.55 6.48
CA PHE A 18 1.14 12.30 5.66
C PHE A 18 2.06 13.52 5.58
N LEU A 19 1.51 14.73 5.52
CA LEU A 19 2.30 15.95 5.54
C LEU A 19 2.98 16.17 6.91
N ALA A 20 2.28 15.90 8.01
CA ALA A 20 2.84 16.00 9.36
C ALA A 20 3.90 14.93 9.67
N THR A 21 3.87 13.80 8.96
CA THR A 21 4.80 12.67 9.12
C THR A 21 5.76 12.50 7.94
N ASN A 22 6.02 13.57 7.19
CA ASN A 22 6.86 13.56 5.98
C ASN A 22 8.36 13.26 6.21
N SER A 23 8.77 12.88 7.43
CA SER A 23 10.12 12.45 7.77
C SER A 23 10.06 11.26 8.74
N SER A 24 11.08 10.41 8.72
CA SER A 24 11.18 9.25 9.62
C SER A 24 11.08 9.65 11.10
N ASP A 25 10.59 8.72 11.92
CA ASP A 25 10.41 8.86 13.37
C ASP A 25 9.43 9.98 13.80
N ARG A 26 8.57 10.41 12.88
CA ARG A 26 7.43 11.29 13.17
C ARG A 26 6.15 10.50 13.29
N GLU A 27 5.32 10.87 14.25
CA GLU A 27 4.02 10.27 14.48
C GLU A 27 2.96 11.36 14.68
N VAL A 28 1.74 11.08 14.23
CA VAL A 28 0.58 11.94 14.45
C VAL A 28 -0.64 11.07 14.72
N LEU A 29 -1.51 11.52 15.61
CA LEU A 29 -2.77 10.82 15.88
C LEU A 29 -3.77 11.10 14.76
N VAL A 30 -4.20 10.05 14.07
CA VAL A 30 -5.33 10.11 13.12
C VAL A 30 -6.61 9.76 13.88
N ASN A 31 -7.42 10.77 14.19
CA ASN A 31 -8.70 10.58 14.86
C ASN A 31 -9.73 10.00 13.89
N SER A 32 -10.32 8.85 14.25
CA SER A 32 -11.47 8.25 13.56
C SER A 32 -11.29 8.08 12.03
N TYR A 33 -10.55 7.04 11.62
CA TYR A 33 -10.38 6.66 10.22
C TYR A 33 -10.84 5.22 9.98
N THR A 34 -11.52 4.98 8.85
CA THR A 34 -11.99 3.65 8.45
C THR A 34 -11.13 3.12 7.30
N PRO A 35 -10.20 2.17 7.51
CA PRO A 35 -9.31 1.67 6.46
C PRO A 35 -10.02 1.02 5.27
N ALA A 36 -11.26 0.54 5.46
CA ALA A 36 -12.05 -0.05 4.38
C ALA A 36 -12.29 0.92 3.21
N VAL A 37 -12.22 2.24 3.42
CA VAL A 37 -12.32 3.23 2.34
C VAL A 37 -11.17 3.15 1.34
N LEU A 38 -10.04 2.51 1.71
CA LEU A 38 -8.89 2.28 0.84
C LEU A 38 -9.04 1.05 -0.04
N LEU A 39 -10.04 0.21 0.21
CA LEU A 39 -10.30 -0.94 -0.63
C LEU A 39 -10.89 -0.49 -1.98
N PRO A 40 -10.68 -1.30 -3.06
CA PRO A 40 -11.42 -1.14 -4.31
C PRO A 40 -12.92 -1.39 -4.10
N ARG A 41 -13.72 -1.18 -5.15
CA ARG A 41 -15.18 -1.34 -5.06
C ARG A 41 -15.56 -2.81 -4.99
N ASP A 42 -14.90 -3.64 -5.81
CA ASP A 42 -15.00 -5.09 -5.75
C ASP A 42 -13.97 -5.66 -4.77
N THR A 43 -14.47 -6.13 -3.63
CA THR A 43 -13.70 -6.84 -2.60
C THR A 43 -13.96 -8.35 -2.59
N ALA A 44 -14.88 -8.83 -3.43
CA ALA A 44 -15.20 -10.25 -3.56
C ALA A 44 -14.21 -10.95 -4.50
N THR A 45 -13.72 -10.25 -5.53
CA THR A 45 -12.73 -10.79 -6.46
C THR A 45 -11.29 -10.52 -6.00
N TYR A 46 -10.59 -11.57 -5.57
CA TYR A 46 -9.19 -11.46 -5.14
C TYR A 46 -8.38 -12.73 -5.43
N PHE A 47 -7.07 -12.56 -5.50
CA PHE A 47 -6.12 -13.67 -5.49
C PHE A 47 -5.66 -13.94 -4.06
N HIS A 48 -5.43 -15.20 -3.70
CA HIS A 48 -4.76 -15.52 -2.45
C HIS A 48 -3.70 -16.61 -2.58
N TYR A 49 -2.64 -16.51 -1.77
CA TYR A 49 -1.52 -17.45 -1.74
C TYR A 49 -0.70 -17.30 -0.45
N GLU A 50 0.00 -18.36 -0.06
CA GLU A 50 0.98 -18.29 1.04
C GLU A 50 2.32 -17.74 0.57
N GLY A 51 2.87 -16.80 1.33
CA GLY A 51 4.13 -16.14 1.03
C GLY A 51 4.84 -15.64 2.28
N SER A 52 5.61 -14.56 2.10
CA SER A 52 6.45 -13.99 3.16
C SER A 52 6.16 -12.51 3.37
N LEU A 53 6.75 -11.96 4.43
CA LEU A 53 6.99 -10.52 4.51
C LEU A 53 7.84 -10.05 3.32
N THR A 54 7.57 -8.85 2.81
CA THR A 54 8.34 -8.22 1.73
C THR A 54 9.52 -7.39 2.24
N THR A 55 9.68 -7.30 3.56
CA THR A 55 10.78 -6.65 4.27
C THR A 55 11.49 -7.66 5.18
N PRO A 56 12.78 -7.44 5.53
CA PRO A 56 13.47 -8.25 6.53
C PRO A 56 12.64 -8.39 7.82
N PRO A 57 12.62 -9.57 8.45
CA PRO A 57 13.44 -10.75 8.17
C PRO A 57 12.91 -11.68 7.07
N CYS A 58 11.95 -11.23 6.24
CA CYS A 58 11.37 -12.02 5.15
C CYS A 58 10.67 -13.32 5.62
N THR A 59 10.15 -13.33 6.84
CA THR A 59 9.48 -14.50 7.44
C THR A 59 8.33 -15.00 6.56
N GLU A 60 8.28 -16.31 6.35
CA GLU A 60 7.23 -17.02 5.63
C GLU A 60 5.99 -17.29 6.51
N GLY A 61 4.85 -17.59 5.89
CA GLY A 61 3.57 -17.86 6.56
C GLY A 61 2.55 -16.74 6.45
N VAL A 62 2.78 -15.74 5.59
CA VAL A 62 1.79 -14.70 5.29
C VAL A 62 0.80 -15.24 4.28
N ASN A 63 -0.48 -15.34 4.64
CA ASN A 63 -1.56 -15.58 3.67
C ASN A 63 -1.93 -14.25 3.00
N TRP A 64 -1.46 -14.04 1.79
CA TRP A 64 -1.68 -12.81 1.02
C TRP A 64 -3.08 -12.81 0.41
N ILE A 65 -3.79 -11.69 0.55
CA ILE A 65 -5.03 -11.38 -0.20
C ILE A 65 -4.72 -10.20 -1.12
N VAL A 66 -4.75 -10.42 -2.42
CA VAL A 66 -4.45 -9.41 -3.44
C VAL A 66 -5.71 -9.14 -4.25
N MET A 67 -6.35 -7.99 -3.99
CA MET A 67 -7.56 -7.58 -4.72
C MET A 67 -7.31 -7.51 -6.22
N ALA A 68 -8.26 -8.04 -7.01
CA ALA A 68 -8.17 -8.05 -8.47
C ALA A 68 -8.45 -6.66 -9.08
N GLU A 69 -9.42 -5.92 -8.53
CA GLU A 69 -9.62 -4.51 -8.88
C GLU A 69 -8.54 -3.65 -8.18
N PRO A 70 -7.88 -2.73 -8.89
CA PRO A 70 -6.97 -1.78 -8.27
C PRO A 70 -7.74 -0.69 -7.51
N LYS A 71 -7.12 -0.14 -6.46
CA LYS A 71 -7.56 1.12 -5.88
C LYS A 71 -7.01 2.27 -6.73
N TYR A 72 -7.86 3.22 -7.09
CA TYR A 72 -7.43 4.40 -7.81
C TYR A 72 -7.13 5.56 -6.85
N VAL A 73 -6.08 6.32 -7.17
CA VAL A 73 -5.63 7.54 -6.49
C VAL A 73 -5.36 8.63 -7.53
N GLN A 74 -5.45 9.89 -7.13
CA GLN A 74 -5.05 11.02 -7.94
C GLN A 74 -3.52 11.13 -8.07
N PRO A 75 -3.02 11.77 -9.14
CA PRO A 75 -1.59 12.05 -9.28
C PRO A 75 -0.99 12.83 -8.10
N ASP A 76 -1.73 13.80 -7.55
CA ASP A 76 -1.28 14.62 -6.43
C ASP A 76 -1.20 13.84 -5.12
N GLU A 77 -2.07 12.85 -4.92
CA GLU A 77 -2.01 11.95 -3.77
C GLU A 77 -0.72 11.13 -3.75
N LEU A 78 -0.26 10.67 -4.93
CA LEU A 78 1.04 10.00 -5.03
C LEU A 78 2.22 10.95 -4.78
N LYS A 79 2.05 12.25 -5.02
CA LYS A 79 3.13 13.22 -4.88
C LYS A 79 3.59 13.33 -3.43
N PHE A 80 2.69 13.50 -2.47
CA PHE A 80 3.09 13.59 -1.06
C PHE A 80 3.57 12.24 -0.50
N LEU A 81 3.02 11.11 -0.95
CA LEU A 81 3.54 9.78 -0.60
C LEU A 81 5.00 9.61 -1.04
N ARG A 82 5.36 10.15 -2.21
CA ARG A 82 6.72 10.07 -2.78
C ARG A 82 7.68 11.15 -2.28
N GLN A 83 7.24 12.05 -1.40
CA GLN A 83 8.06 13.14 -0.86
C GLN A 83 8.55 12.88 0.57
N HIS A 84 8.19 11.74 1.18
CA HIS A 84 8.64 11.39 2.52
C HIS A 84 10.17 11.28 2.59
N LEU A 85 10.75 11.70 3.72
CA LEU A 85 12.18 11.69 3.97
C LEU A 85 12.57 10.57 4.93
N THR A 86 13.72 9.97 4.66
CA THR A 86 14.46 9.08 5.56
C THR A 86 15.06 9.85 6.73
N THR A 87 15.58 9.13 7.74
CA THR A 87 16.37 9.69 8.85
C THR A 87 17.58 10.49 8.37
N GLU A 88 18.15 10.16 7.21
CA GLU A 88 19.27 10.88 6.60
C GLU A 88 18.82 12.08 5.73
N GLY A 89 17.54 12.44 5.75
CA GLY A 89 16.98 13.55 4.97
C GLY A 89 16.89 13.28 3.47
N LYS A 90 17.05 12.03 3.02
CA LYS A 90 16.89 11.64 1.62
C LYS A 90 15.45 11.25 1.34
N VAL A 91 14.96 11.52 0.13
CA VAL A 91 13.64 11.07 -0.32
C VAL A 91 13.56 9.54 -0.25
N LEU A 92 12.57 9.04 0.48
CA LEU A 92 12.22 7.63 0.55
C LEU A 92 11.75 7.18 -0.83
N SER A 93 12.58 6.38 -1.48
CA SER A 93 12.34 5.86 -2.82
C SER A 93 12.65 4.36 -2.86
N PHE A 94 12.08 3.67 -3.84
CA PHE A 94 12.32 2.23 -4.07
C PHE A 94 12.02 1.33 -2.86
N ASN A 95 10.99 1.68 -2.06
CA ASN A 95 10.52 0.91 -0.92
C ASN A 95 9.63 -0.29 -1.32
N TRP A 96 10.02 -1.01 -2.37
CA TRP A 96 9.33 -2.19 -2.89
C TRP A 96 10.35 -3.30 -3.14
N ARG A 97 9.89 -4.55 -3.03
CA ARG A 97 10.70 -5.74 -3.33
C ARG A 97 10.34 -6.27 -4.72
N PRO A 98 11.31 -6.65 -5.58
CA PRO A 98 11.02 -7.36 -6.81
C PRO A 98 10.21 -8.63 -6.57
N THR A 99 9.43 -9.05 -7.57
CA THR A 99 8.72 -10.33 -7.51
C THR A 99 9.72 -11.47 -7.28
N GLN A 100 9.30 -12.43 -6.47
CA GLN A 100 10.09 -13.64 -6.20
C GLN A 100 9.54 -14.79 -7.04
N PRO A 101 10.36 -15.81 -7.36
CA PRO A 101 9.90 -16.99 -8.09
C PRO A 101 8.65 -17.61 -7.46
N VAL A 102 7.69 -18.03 -8.27
CA VAL A 102 6.46 -18.67 -7.78
C VAL A 102 6.76 -20.00 -7.09
N ASN A 103 7.82 -20.71 -7.52
CA ASN A 103 8.14 -22.07 -7.10
C ASN A 103 6.90 -22.97 -7.28
N ASP A 104 6.66 -23.91 -6.36
CA ASP A 104 5.55 -24.86 -6.43
C ASP A 104 4.24 -24.33 -5.83
N ARG A 105 4.14 -23.02 -5.56
CA ARG A 105 2.97 -22.42 -4.92
C ARG A 105 1.82 -22.27 -5.89
N THR A 106 0.63 -22.67 -5.45
CA THR A 106 -0.63 -22.37 -6.13
C THR A 106 -1.12 -20.98 -5.76
N VAL A 107 -1.54 -20.20 -6.75
CA VAL A 107 -2.26 -18.94 -6.55
C VAL A 107 -3.73 -19.19 -6.86
N TYR A 108 -4.59 -18.95 -5.89
CA TYR A 108 -6.03 -19.15 -6.01
C TYR A 108 -6.71 -17.85 -6.41
N LEU A 109 -7.82 -17.96 -7.14
CA LEU A 109 -8.70 -16.86 -7.48
C LEU A 109 -10.06 -17.09 -6.84
N ASN A 110 -10.49 -16.13 -6.01
CA ASN A 110 -11.83 -16.05 -5.46
C ASN A 110 -12.66 -15.07 -6.29
N ARG A 111 -13.93 -15.39 -6.52
CA ARG A 111 -14.93 -14.62 -7.29
C ARG A 111 -16.31 -14.86 -6.70
#